data_AF-A0A383D1Y8-F1
#
_entry.id   AF-A0A383D1Y8-F1
#
_cell.length_a   1.000
_cell.length_b   1.000
_cell.length_c   1.000
_cell.angle_alpha   90.00
_cell.angle_beta   90.00
_cell.angle_gamma   90.00
#
_symmetry.space_group_name_H-M   'P 1'
#
loop_
_entity.id
_entity.type
_entity.pdbx_description
1 polymer ?
#
loop_
_entity_poly.entity_id
_entity_poly.type
_entity_poly.pdbx_seq_one_letter_code
_entity_poly.pdbx_strand_id
1 'polypeptide(L)' 'MMLRNAASFLGLCIAVTASGVVAPAVAQAPASTSGDWVVPRTPAGHPDLQGNWSSATITPLQRPR' A
#
# COMPACT_ATOMS: atom_id res chain seq x y z
N MET A 1 28.45 -33.86 14.36
CA MET A 1 27.57 -32.93 15.09
C MET A 1 27.56 -31.54 14.43
N MET A 2 28.72 -30.90 14.22
CA MET A 2 28.82 -29.51 13.73
C MET A 2 28.22 -29.25 12.33
N LEU A 3 28.38 -30.20 11.39
CA LEU A 3 27.86 -30.07 10.02
C LEU A 3 26.32 -30.15 9.93
N ARG A 4 25.68 -30.85 10.88
CA ARG A 4 24.23 -30.98 10.95
C ARG A 4 23.57 -29.69 11.45
N ASN A 5 24.24 -28.99 12.37
CA ASN A 5 23.76 -27.71 12.89
C ASN A 5 23.88 -26.61 11.83
N ALA A 6 24.96 -26.59 11.05
CA ALA A 6 25.15 -25.63 9.95
C ALA A 6 24.07 -25.75 8.86
N ALA A 7 23.68 -26.98 8.50
CA ALA A 7 22.59 -27.23 7.56
C ALA A 7 21.23 -26.72 8.10
N SER A 8 20.96 -26.90 9.40
CA SER A 8 19.76 -26.38 10.05
C SER A 8 19.72 -24.85 10.11
N PHE A 9 20.85 -24.19 10.39
CA PHE A 9 20.95 -22.73 10.37
C PHE A 9 20.74 -22.16 8.96
N LEU A 10 21.30 -22.80 7.93
CA LEU A 10 21.10 -22.37 6.55
C LEU A 10 19.63 -22.52 6.11
N GLY A 11 18.98 -23.62 6.49
CA GLY A 11 17.55 -23.83 6.22
C GLY A 11 16.67 -22.78 6.91
N LEU A 12 16.99 -22.42 8.16
CA LEU A 12 16.28 -21.37 8.90
C LEU A 12 16.46 -19.98 8.25
N CYS A 13 17.66 -19.64 7.80
CA CYS A 13 17.93 -18.37 7.11
C CYS A 13 17.11 -18.24 5.81
N ILE A 14 17.00 -19.32 5.03
CA ILE A 14 16.21 -19.35 3.78
C ILE A 14 14.71 -19.18 4.07
N ALA A 15 14.19 -19.83 5.12
CA ALA A 15 12.78 -19.70 5.52
C ALA A 15 12.42 -18.28 6.00
N VAL A 16 13.34 -17.61 6.69
CA VAL A 16 13.15 -16.21 7.16
C VAL A 16 13.18 -15.22 5.99
N THR A 17 14.05 -15.42 4.99
CA THR A 17 14.08 -14.54 3.80
C THR A 17 12.81 -14.67 2.97
N ALA A 18 12.23 -15.87 2.86
CA ALA A 18 10.97 -16.07 2.15
C ALA A 18 9.77 -15.35 2.81
N SER A 19 9.79 -15.15 4.12
CA SER A 19 8.64 -14.58 4.86
C SER A 19 8.65 -13.04 4.88
N GLY A 20 9.82 -12.40 4.82
CA GLY A 20 9.95 -10.93 4.83
C GLY A 20 9.66 -10.24 3.49
N VAL A 21 9.78 -10.97 2.37
CA VAL A 21 9.66 -10.40 1.00
C VAL A 21 8.22 -10.43 0.48
N VAL A 22 7.33 -11.22 1.10
CA VAL A 22 5.93 -11.35 0.64
C VAL A 22 5.06 -10.16 1.08
N ALA A 23 5.39 -9.51 2.20
CA ALA A 23 4.60 -8.41 2.76
C ALA A 23 4.44 -7.17 1.85
N PRO A 24 5.47 -6.65 1.13
CA PRO A 24 5.27 -5.49 0.28
C PRO A 24 4.45 -5.80 -0.98
N ALA A 25 4.50 -7.02 -1.51
CA ALA A 25 3.87 -7.35 -2.79
C ALA A 25 2.34 -7.37 -2.71
N VAL A 26 1.77 -7.87 -1.60
CA VAL A 26 0.30 -7.92 -1.42
C VAL A 26 -0.31 -6.53 -1.27
N ALA A 27 0.46 -5.57 -0.75
CA ALA A 27 0.03 -4.17 -0.61
C ALA A 27 0.09 -3.38 -1.93
N GLN A 28 0.76 -3.92 -2.96
CA GLN A 28 0.76 -3.37 -4.33
C GLN A 28 -0.36 -3.97 -5.20
N ALA A 29 -1.15 -4.90 -4.67
CA ALA A 29 -2.28 -5.43 -5.40
C ALA A 29 -3.30 -4.30 -5.64
N PRO A 30 -3.85 -4.16 -6.87
CA PRO A 30 -4.94 -3.24 -7.12
C PRO A 30 -6.07 -3.50 -6.13
N ALA A 31 -6.58 -2.46 -5.49
CA ALA A 31 -7.69 -2.61 -4.56
C ALA A 31 -8.89 -3.24 -5.31
N SER A 32 -9.44 -4.32 -4.75
CA SER A 32 -10.67 -4.94 -5.24
C SER A 32 -11.83 -3.98 -5.03
N THR A 33 -12.08 -3.12 -6.02
CA THR A 33 -13.14 -2.13 -5.95
C THR A 33 -14.49 -2.83 -6.05
N SER A 34 -15.35 -2.66 -5.05
CA SER A 34 -16.74 -3.09 -5.11
C SER A 34 -17.50 -2.17 -6.07
N GLY A 35 -17.49 -2.50 -7.36
CA GLY A 35 -18.15 -1.77 -8.44
C GLY A 35 -17.21 -0.81 -9.16
N ASP A 36 -16.98 -1.06 -10.46
CA ASP A 36 -15.99 -0.40 -11.33
C ASP A 36 -16.11 1.13 -11.36
N TRP A 37 -15.61 1.80 -10.34
CA TRP A 37 -15.50 3.25 -10.34
C TRP A 37 -14.36 3.66 -11.27
N VAL A 38 -14.71 4.44 -12.30
CA VAL A 38 -13.76 5.00 -13.26
C VAL A 38 -13.56 6.48 -12.95
N VAL A 39 -12.30 6.90 -12.82
CA VAL A 39 -11.92 8.31 -12.62
C VAL A 39 -12.45 9.14 -13.80
N PRO A 40 -13.34 10.14 -13.56
CA PRO A 40 -13.79 11.05 -14.62
C PRO A 40 -12.60 11.82 -15.21
N ARG A 41 -12.62 12.10 -16.52
CA ARG A 41 -11.54 12.79 -17.22
C ARG A 41 -12.05 14.01 -17.98
N THR A 42 -11.24 15.06 -17.99
CA THR A 42 -11.42 16.24 -18.85
C THR A 42 -11.23 15.89 -20.33
N PRO A 43 -11.67 16.73 -21.28
CA PRO A 43 -11.38 16.53 -22.72
C PRO A 43 -9.88 16.44 -23.04
N ALA A 44 -9.04 17.08 -22.21
CA ALA A 44 -7.59 17.01 -22.31
C ALA A 44 -6.98 15.74 -21.68
N GLY A 45 -7.80 14.82 -21.15
CA GLY A 45 -7.38 13.51 -20.64
C GLY A 45 -6.95 13.48 -19.15
N HIS A 46 -6.87 14.63 -18.49
CA HIS A 46 -6.53 14.74 -17.07
C HIS A 46 -7.70 14.31 -16.17
N PRO A 47 -7.45 13.74 -14.98
CA PRO A 47 -8.49 13.51 -13.97
C PRO A 47 -9.29 14.78 -13.70
N ASP A 48 -10.61 14.67 -13.72
CA ASP A 48 -11.50 15.78 -13.39
C ASP A 48 -11.79 15.79 -11.89
N LEU A 49 -11.23 16.80 -11.22
CA LEU A 49 -11.31 16.99 -9.77
C LEU A 49 -12.29 18.12 -9.38
N GLN A 50 -13.21 18.51 -10.27
CA GLN A 50 -14.15 19.62 -10.02
C GLN A 50 -15.42 19.24 -9.27
N GLY A 51 -15.55 17.98 -8.80
CA GLY A 51 -16.75 17.48 -8.11
C GLY A 51 -17.11 18.25 -6.82
N ASN A 52 -18.20 17.84 -6.17
CA ASN A 52 -18.61 18.46 -4.91
C ASN A 52 -17.65 18.07 -3.77
N TRP A 53 -16.86 19.04 -3.30
CA TRP A 53 -15.97 18.89 -2.15
C TRP A 53 -16.67 19.33 -0.86
N SER A 54 -16.49 18.55 0.21
CA SER A 54 -16.99 18.90 1.55
C SER A 54 -15.84 18.98 2.54
N SER A 55 -15.86 20.02 3.36
CA SER A 55 -14.93 20.21 4.48
C SER A 55 -15.53 19.76 5.81
N ALA A 56 -16.51 18.85 5.82
CA ALA A 56 -17.22 18.41 7.02
C ALA A 56 -16.29 17.87 8.14
N THR A 57 -15.10 17.39 7.77
CA THR A 57 -14.12 16.81 8.69
C THR A 57 -12.79 17.58 8.72
N ILE A 58 -12.75 18.83 8.23
CA ILE A 58 -11.50 19.59 8.20
C ILE A 58 -11.10 20.01 9.63
N THR A 59 -9.83 19.84 9.97
CA THR A 59 -9.29 20.33 11.25
C THR A 59 -9.25 21.86 11.26
N PRO A 60 -9.78 22.55 12.28
CA PRO A 60 -9.70 24.01 12.37
C PRO A 60 -8.24 24.51 12.38
N LEU A 61 -7.91 25.44 11.49
CA LEU A 61 -6.61 26.12 11.48
C LEU A 61 -6.72 27.45 12.25
N GLN A 62 -6.02 27.55 13.37
CA GLN A 62 -5.91 28.79 14.16
C GLN A 62 -4.46 29.28 14.12
N ARG A 63 -4.26 30.58 13.85
CA ARG A 63 -2.95 31.21 14.03
C ARG A 63 -2.89 31.89 15.40
N PRO A 64 -1.78 31.76 16.16
CA PRO A 64 -1.51 32.61 17.31
C PRO A 64 -1.49 34.10 16.87
N ARG A 65 -1.95 34.98 17.76
CA ARG A 65 -1.85 36.43 17.56
C ARG A 65 -0.48 36.95 17.95
#